data_AF-A0AAY5EBQ3-F1
#
_entry.id   AF-A0AAY5EBQ3-F1
#
_cell.length_a   1.000
_cell.length_b   1.000
_cell.length_c   1.000
_cell.angle_alpha   90.00
_cell.angle_beta   90.00
_cell.angle_gamma   90.00
#
_symmetry.space_group_name_H-M   'P 1'
#
loop_
_entity.id
_entity.type
_entity.pdbx_description
1 polymer ?
#
loop_
_entity_poly.entity_id
_entity_poly.type
_entity_poly.pdbx_seq_one_letter_code
_entity_poly.pdbx_strand_id
1 'polypeptide(L)'
;MPTTDVMRRYKHFLRQHVIEDMELNQCDQVINKRNINKCNTNNCKEINTFILATDEQVRAVCSDGGTPKGRNLYESTKRFPLVICKLKKGARCPKCEYNGKKSRRTITVACVKGWPVHFEGSNIVLDLFKGIFERALMMLSG
;
A
#
# COMPACT_ATOMS: atom_id res chain seq x y z
N MET A 1 21.55 -5.18 12.83
CA MET A 1 21.47 -5.12 11.36
C MET A 1 20.31 -6.01 10.88
N PRO A 2 19.48 -5.57 9.90
CA PRO A 2 18.38 -6.39 9.38
C PRO A 2 18.90 -7.63 8.63
N THR A 3 18.12 -8.72 8.64
CA THR A 3 18.43 -9.92 7.86
C THR A 3 18.18 -9.66 6.36
N THR A 4 18.73 -10.51 5.49
CA THR A 4 18.51 -10.45 4.04
C THR A 4 17.02 -10.48 3.67
N ASP A 5 16.21 -11.29 4.35
CA ASP A 5 14.77 -11.34 4.13
C ASP A 5 14.06 -10.04 4.50
N VAL A 6 14.38 -9.45 5.66
CA VAL A 6 13.81 -8.15 6.07
C VAL A 6 14.13 -7.08 5.05
N MET A 7 15.38 -7.03 4.56
CA MET A 7 15.78 -6.06 3.53
C MET A 7 15.07 -6.27 2.20
N ARG A 8 14.87 -7.52 1.78
CA ARG A 8 14.09 -7.84 0.57
C ARG A 8 12.65 -7.35 0.70
N ARG A 9 12.01 -7.59 1.84
CA ARG A 9 10.63 -7.16 2.11
C ARG A 9 10.51 -5.64 2.25
N TYR A 10 11.48 -5.00 2.90
CA TYR A 10 11.54 -3.54 2.99
C TYR A 10 11.69 -2.89 1.62
N LYS A 11 12.62 -3.38 0.77
CA LYS A 11 12.74 -2.91 -0.63
C LYS A 11 11.44 -3.10 -1.41
N HIS A 12 10.75 -4.23 -1.20
CA HIS A 12 9.45 -4.47 -1.82
C HIS A 12 8.39 -3.48 -1.33
N PHE A 13 8.34 -3.21 -0.02
CA PHE A 13 7.47 -2.21 0.58
C PHE A 13 7.71 -0.82 0.01
N LEU A 14 8.96 -0.35 -0.02
CA LEU A 14 9.32 0.97 -0.57
C LEU A 14 8.89 1.10 -2.04
N ARG A 15 9.22 0.10 -2.85
CA ARG A 15 8.83 0.04 -4.25
C ARG A 15 7.31 0.17 -4.42
N GLN A 16 6.53 -0.51 -3.59
CA GLN A 16 5.08 -0.49 -3.71
C GLN A 16 4.42 0.74 -3.11
N HIS A 17 4.98 1.30 -2.02
CA HIS A 17 4.20 2.18 -1.14
C HIS A 17 4.85 3.52 -0.84
N VAL A 18 6.10 3.79 -1.20
CA VAL A 18 6.77 5.04 -0.84
C VAL A 18 7.24 5.79 -2.09
N ILE A 19 6.87 7.06 -2.18
CA ILE A 19 7.28 7.98 -3.24
C ILE A 19 7.20 9.38 -2.67
N GLU A 20 8.16 10.27 -2.92
CA GLU A 20 8.12 11.60 -2.30
C GLU A 20 7.03 12.48 -2.90
N ASP A 21 6.84 12.40 -4.21
CA ASP A 21 5.83 13.17 -4.94
C ASP A 21 5.17 12.35 -6.05
N MET A 22 3.85 12.50 -6.16
CA MET A 22 3.03 11.84 -7.16
C MET A 22 1.66 12.51 -7.27
N GLU A 23 1.22 12.70 -8.51
CA GLU A 23 -0.12 13.14 -8.85
C GLU A 23 -1.07 11.98 -9.17
N LEU A 24 -2.37 12.24 -9.02
CA LEU A 24 -3.42 11.22 -9.15
C LEU A 24 -3.53 10.60 -10.55
N ASN A 25 -3.15 11.32 -11.59
CA ASN A 25 -3.12 10.82 -12.98
C ASN A 25 -1.86 10.00 -13.31
N GLN A 26 -0.91 9.88 -12.38
CA GLN A 26 0.34 9.14 -12.59
C GLN A 26 0.27 7.68 -12.14
N CYS A 27 -0.88 7.20 -11.63
CA CYS A 27 -1.03 5.83 -11.13
C CYS A 27 -0.53 4.77 -12.13
N ASP A 28 -0.98 4.84 -13.38
CA ASP A 28 -0.65 3.86 -14.42
C ASP A 28 0.86 3.86 -14.68
N GLN A 29 1.42 5.04 -14.91
CA GLN A 29 2.84 5.22 -15.20
C GLN A 29 3.72 4.72 -14.06
N VAL A 30 3.43 5.11 -12.82
CA VAL A 30 4.26 4.77 -11.65
C VAL A 30 4.16 3.29 -11.33
N ILE A 31 2.95 2.71 -11.33
CA ILE A 31 2.75 1.28 -11.04
C ILE A 31 3.45 0.40 -12.08
N ASN A 32 3.36 0.77 -13.36
CA ASN A 32 4.01 0.04 -14.44
C ASN A 32 5.54 0.20 -14.39
N LYS A 33 6.06 1.43 -14.26
CA LYS A 33 7.51 1.68 -14.16
C LYS A 33 8.15 0.95 -12.98
N ARG A 34 7.44 0.79 -11.87
CA ARG A 34 7.92 0.08 -10.67
C ARG A 34 7.67 -1.42 -10.69
N ASN A 35 7.13 -1.99 -11.77
CA ASN A 35 6.82 -3.42 -11.90
C ASN A 35 6.06 -3.97 -10.69
N ILE A 36 5.02 -3.24 -10.26
CA ILE A 36 4.19 -3.62 -9.11
C ILE A 36 3.17 -4.70 -9.50
N ASN A 37 2.72 -4.69 -10.75
CA ASN A 37 1.81 -5.68 -11.31
C ASN A 37 2.51 -7.01 -11.55
N LYS A 38 1.76 -8.11 -11.40
CA LYS A 38 2.22 -9.46 -11.73
C LYS A 38 1.64 -9.86 -13.10
N CYS A 39 2.09 -9.20 -14.15
CA CYS A 39 1.57 -9.47 -15.50
C CYS A 39 1.99 -10.84 -16.06
N ASN A 40 2.97 -11.51 -15.45
CA ASN A 40 3.26 -12.92 -15.70
C ASN A 40 2.13 -13.86 -15.26
N THR A 41 1.25 -13.43 -14.35
CA THR A 41 0.05 -14.17 -13.92
C THR A 41 -1.24 -13.45 -14.31
N ASN A 42 -1.19 -12.57 -15.33
CA ASN A 42 -2.32 -11.74 -15.81
C ASN A 42 -3.03 -10.84 -14.78
N ASN A 43 -2.42 -10.59 -13.61
CA ASN A 43 -3.10 -9.90 -12.51
C ASN A 43 -2.52 -8.49 -12.30
N CYS A 44 -3.31 -7.48 -12.66
CA CYS A 44 -3.10 -6.12 -12.17
C CYS A 44 -3.42 -6.07 -10.67
N LYS A 45 -2.64 -5.32 -9.89
CA LYS A 45 -2.95 -5.13 -8.46
C LYS A 45 -4.23 -4.30 -8.34
N GLU A 46 -5.23 -4.77 -7.59
CA GLU A 46 -6.54 -4.08 -7.50
C GLU A 46 -6.44 -2.71 -6.84
N ILE A 47 -5.68 -2.60 -5.75
CA ILE A 47 -5.46 -1.35 -5.01
C ILE A 47 -3.97 -1.25 -4.68
N ASN A 48 -3.38 -0.10 -4.99
CA ASN A 48 -2.06 0.28 -4.49
C ASN A 48 -2.13 1.68 -3.88
N THR A 49 -1.61 1.84 -2.67
CA THR A 49 -1.52 3.16 -2.02
C THR A 49 -0.07 3.59 -1.98
N PHE A 50 0.20 4.79 -2.47
CA PHE A 50 1.48 5.47 -2.32
C PHE A 50 1.38 6.47 -1.17
N ILE A 51 2.35 6.40 -0.28
CA ILE A 51 2.59 7.34 0.82
C ILE A 51 3.54 8.40 0.27
N LEU A 52 3.07 9.65 0.24
CA LEU A 52 3.84 10.80 -0.22
C LEU A 52 4.78 11.26 0.89
N ALA A 53 5.95 10.63 0.97
CA ALA A 53 6.95 10.83 2.01
C ALA A 53 8.30 10.20 1.61
N THR A 54 9.34 10.54 2.37
CA THR A 54 10.65 9.88 2.30
C THR A 54 10.63 8.53 3.00
N ASP A 55 11.55 7.67 2.60
CA ASP A 55 11.79 6.36 3.23
C ASP A 55 12.04 6.47 4.74
N GLU A 56 12.76 7.52 5.16
CA GLU A 56 13.07 7.79 6.57
C GLU A 56 11.82 8.15 7.38
N GLN A 57 10.98 9.04 6.85
CA GLN A 57 9.72 9.43 7.49
C GLN A 57 8.79 8.23 7.69
N VAL A 58 8.72 7.32 6.70
CA VAL A 58 7.90 6.10 6.81
C VAL A 58 8.55 5.09 7.76
N ARG A 59 9.88 4.96 7.76
CA ARG A 59 10.60 4.09 8.70
C ARG A 59 10.40 4.52 10.16
N ALA A 60 10.32 5.81 10.44
CA ALA A 60 10.10 6.34 11.78
C ALA A 60 8.80 5.82 12.44
N VAL A 61 7.80 5.42 11.64
CA VAL A 61 6.56 4.79 12.14
C VAL A 61 6.83 3.48 12.89
N CYS A 62 7.91 2.77 12.57
CA CYS A 62 8.32 1.55 13.27
C CYS A 62 9.09 1.79 14.58
N SER A 63 9.07 3.03 15.07
CA SER A 63 9.73 3.52 16.28
C SER A 63 8.88 4.64 16.89
N ASP A 64 9.47 5.77 17.27
CA ASP A 64 8.79 6.87 17.99
C ASP A 64 7.72 7.61 17.15
N GLY A 65 7.71 7.39 15.83
CA GLY A 65 6.72 7.94 14.92
C GLY A 65 5.41 7.14 14.84
N GLY A 66 5.28 6.03 15.58
CA GLY A 66 4.08 5.19 15.56
C GLY A 66 3.70 4.60 16.91
N THR A 67 2.42 4.25 17.04
CA THR A 67 1.85 3.59 18.21
C THR A 67 1.60 2.12 17.88
N PRO A 68 2.08 1.16 18.71
CA PRO A 68 1.79 -0.25 18.51
C PRO A 68 0.29 -0.55 18.50
N LYS A 69 -0.17 -1.38 17.56
CA LYS A 69 -1.57 -1.85 17.44
C LYS A 69 -1.74 -3.35 17.72
N GLY A 70 -0.68 -3.99 18.21
CA GLY A 70 -0.62 -5.43 18.45
C GLY A 70 0.17 -6.18 17.37
N ARG A 71 0.66 -7.38 17.74
CA ARG A 71 1.63 -8.15 16.94
C ARG A 71 2.80 -7.25 16.54
N ASN A 72 3.00 -7.07 15.24
CA ASN A 72 4.05 -6.24 14.69
C ASN A 72 3.49 -5.03 13.91
N LEU A 73 2.24 -4.64 14.14
CA LEU A 73 1.60 -3.49 13.49
C LEU A 73 1.82 -2.20 14.28
N TYR A 74 2.11 -1.13 13.55
CA TYR A 74 2.29 0.21 14.06
C TYR A 74 1.41 1.18 13.27
N GLU A 75 0.63 1.99 13.98
CA GLU A 75 -0.13 3.10 13.39
C GLU A 75 0.66 4.40 13.55
N SER A 76 0.84 5.15 12.47
CA SER A 76 1.54 6.43 12.52
C SER A 76 0.83 7.44 13.41
N THR A 77 1.58 8.16 14.24
CA THR A 77 1.03 9.26 15.08
C THR A 77 0.64 10.49 14.26
N LYS A 78 1.30 10.70 13.11
CA LYS A 78 1.02 11.79 12.16
C LYS A 78 0.25 11.29 10.95
N ARG A 79 -0.49 12.19 10.30
CA ARG A 79 -1.17 11.90 9.03
C ARG A 79 -0.23 12.12 7.86
N PHE A 80 -0.17 11.15 6.95
CA PHE A 80 0.57 11.20 5.69
C PHE A 80 -0.34 11.60 4.52
N PRO A 81 0.16 12.36 3.53
CA PRO A 81 -0.50 12.49 2.24
C PRO A 81 -0.39 11.16 1.48
N LEU A 82 -1.49 10.75 0.83
CA LEU A 82 -1.59 9.48 0.14
C LEU A 82 -2.15 9.67 -1.27
N VAL A 83 -1.68 8.84 -2.21
CA VAL A 83 -2.33 8.60 -3.50
C VAL A 83 -2.81 7.15 -3.53
N ILE A 84 -4.12 6.97 -3.60
CA ILE A 84 -4.76 5.66 -3.68
C ILE A 84 -5.07 5.39 -5.16
N CYS A 85 -4.42 4.40 -5.74
CA CYS A 85 -4.64 3.93 -7.10
C CYS A 85 -5.54 2.70 -7.06
N LYS A 86 -6.78 2.83 -7.56
CA LYS A 86 -7.74 1.73 -7.67
C LYS A 86 -7.89 1.30 -9.12
N LEU A 87 -7.71 0.02 -9.40
CA LEU A 87 -7.83 -0.55 -10.75
C LEU A 87 -9.19 -0.20 -11.36
N LYS A 88 -9.18 0.28 -12.60
CA LYS A 88 -10.41 0.52 -13.37
C LYS A 88 -11.10 -0.82 -13.64
N LYS A 89 -12.44 -0.82 -13.62
CA LYS A 89 -13.24 -2.00 -13.96
C LYS A 89 -12.88 -2.46 -15.38
N GLY A 90 -12.52 -3.74 -15.54
CA GLY A 90 -12.16 -4.33 -16.84
C GLY A 90 -10.70 -4.16 -17.28
N ALA A 91 -9.89 -3.38 -16.56
CA ALA A 91 -8.46 -3.27 -16.84
C ALA A 91 -7.74 -4.58 -16.50
N ARG A 92 -6.85 -5.01 -17.41
CA ARG A 92 -6.09 -6.27 -17.31
C ARG A 92 -4.73 -6.11 -17.96
N CYS A 93 -3.77 -6.96 -17.59
CA CYS A 93 -2.48 -6.96 -18.26
C CYS A 93 -2.63 -7.17 -19.78
N PRO A 94 -1.81 -6.51 -20.61
CA PRO A 94 -0.69 -5.64 -20.25
C PRO A 94 -1.09 -4.18 -19.93
N LYS A 95 -2.37 -3.81 -20.04
CA LYS A 95 -2.88 -2.44 -19.84
C LYS A 95 -3.57 -2.30 -18.48
N CYS A 96 -2.78 -2.19 -17.42
CA CYS A 96 -3.30 -1.90 -16.09
C CYS A 96 -3.53 -0.38 -15.94
N GLU A 97 -4.81 0.01 -15.86
CA GLU A 97 -5.25 1.39 -15.72
C GLU A 97 -5.97 1.61 -14.39
N TYR A 98 -5.76 2.79 -13.80
CA TYR A 98 -6.15 3.10 -12.43
C TYR A 98 -6.85 4.44 -12.34
N ASN A 99 -7.76 4.54 -11.36
CA ASN A 99 -8.28 5.81 -10.87
C ASN A 99 -7.50 6.22 -9.62
N GLY A 100 -6.88 7.40 -9.65
CA GLY A 100 -6.18 7.97 -8.52
C GLY A 100 -7.09 8.81 -7.61
N LYS A 101 -6.86 8.73 -6.30
CA LYS A 101 -7.52 9.57 -5.29
C LYS A 101 -6.50 10.06 -4.26
N LYS A 102 -6.47 11.37 -4.00
CA LYS A 102 -5.69 11.95 -2.89
C LYS A 102 -6.42 11.76 -1.56
N SER A 103 -5.65 11.55 -0.49
CA SER A 103 -6.14 11.47 0.88
C SER A 103 -5.06 11.93 1.85
N ARG A 104 -5.44 12.24 3.10
CA ARG A 104 -4.48 12.53 4.17
C ARG A 104 -4.91 11.85 5.47
N ARG A 105 -4.20 10.79 5.88
CA ARG A 105 -4.64 9.87 6.95
C ARG A 105 -3.45 9.30 7.74
N THR A 106 -3.73 8.75 8.91
CA THR A 106 -2.79 7.83 9.57
C THR A 106 -2.67 6.57 8.72
N ILE A 107 -1.50 5.93 8.79
CA ILE A 107 -1.19 4.68 8.11
C ILE A 107 -0.86 3.61 9.13
N THR A 108 -1.19 2.37 8.80
CA THR A 108 -0.78 1.20 9.58
C THR A 108 0.18 0.37 8.75
N VAL A 109 1.36 0.08 9.32
CA VAL A 109 2.40 -0.73 8.69
C VAL A 109 2.79 -1.86 9.61
N ALA A 110 3.14 -3.01 9.03
CA ALA A 110 3.79 -4.08 9.77
C ALA A 110 5.29 -3.84 9.77
N CYS A 111 5.91 -3.90 10.95
CA CYS A 111 7.32 -3.66 11.17
C CYS A 111 8.03 -4.94 11.57
N VAL A 112 9.28 -5.13 11.14
CA VAL A 112 10.16 -6.20 11.63
C VAL A 112 11.52 -5.60 11.93
N LYS A 113 11.96 -5.69 13.21
CA LYS A 113 13.23 -5.12 13.69
C LYS A 113 13.40 -3.62 13.32
N GLY A 114 12.31 -2.84 13.40
CA GLY A 114 12.32 -1.41 13.08
C GLY A 114 12.14 -1.07 11.59
N TRP A 115 11.93 -2.05 10.70
CA TRP A 115 11.77 -1.83 9.27
C TRP A 115 10.33 -2.11 8.82
N PRO A 116 9.69 -1.21 8.05
CA PRO A 116 8.36 -1.48 7.52
C PRO A 116 8.45 -2.53 6.40
N VAL A 117 7.66 -3.59 6.52
CA VAL A 117 7.70 -4.74 5.59
C VAL A 117 6.36 -5.03 4.94
N HIS A 118 5.28 -4.38 5.39
CA HIS A 118 3.95 -4.49 4.83
C HIS A 118 3.14 -3.23 5.11
N PHE A 119 2.33 -2.81 4.13
CA PHE A 119 1.33 -1.76 4.31
C PHE A 119 -0.03 -2.43 4.58
N GLU A 120 -0.51 -2.33 5.82
CA GLU A 120 -1.80 -2.91 6.21
C GLU A 120 -2.95 -2.06 5.66
N GLY A 121 -2.78 -0.73 5.68
CA GLY A 121 -3.79 0.17 5.16
C GLY A 121 -3.81 1.54 5.85
N SER A 122 -4.92 2.23 5.60
CA SER A 122 -5.42 3.35 6.41
C SER A 122 -6.89 3.05 6.71
N ASN A 123 -7.53 3.80 7.61
CA ASN A 123 -8.94 3.58 7.95
C ASN A 123 -9.88 3.55 6.71
N ILE A 124 -9.56 4.26 5.62
CA ILE A 124 -10.33 4.19 4.35
C ILE A 124 -10.08 2.89 3.58
N VAL A 125 -8.86 2.36 3.59
CA VAL A 125 -8.51 1.15 2.86
C VAL A 125 -9.21 -0.06 3.50
N LEU A 126 -9.30 -0.10 4.83
CA LEU A 126 -10.11 -1.09 5.54
C LEU A 126 -11.60 -1.00 5.16
N ASP A 127 -12.15 0.21 5.00
CA ASP A 127 -13.54 0.39 4.57
C ASP A 127 -13.76 0.05 3.08
N LEU A 128 -12.75 0.21 2.21
CA LEU A 128 -12.76 -0.28 0.83
C LEU A 128 -12.67 -1.80 0.75
N PHE A 129 -11.92 -2.45 1.65
CA PHE A 129 -11.82 -3.91 1.74
C PHE A 129 -13.06 -4.55 2.38
N LYS A 130 -13.76 -3.89 3.32
CA LYS A 130 -15.06 -4.37 3.84
C LYS A 130 -16.06 -4.63 2.72
N GLY A 131 -16.17 -3.72 1.75
CA GLY A 131 -17.05 -3.89 0.59
C GLY A 131 -16.63 -5.01 -0.39
N ILE A 132 -15.37 -5.44 -0.36
CA ILE A 132 -14.88 -6.61 -1.13
C ILE A 132 -15.20 -7.90 -0.37
N PHE A 133 -15.04 -7.91 0.96
CA PHE A 133 -15.35 -9.07 1.80
C PHE A 133 -16.86 -9.38 1.86
N GLU A 134 -17.73 -8.36 1.91
CA GLU A 134 -19.19 -8.57 1.85
C GLU A 134 -19.65 -9.19 0.52
N ARG A 135 -19.02 -8.81 -0.60
CA ARG A 135 -19.33 -9.41 -1.91
C ARG A 135 -18.86 -10.86 -2.02
N ALA A 136 -17.76 -11.21 -1.36
CA ALA A 136 -17.30 -12.59 -1.29
C ALA A 136 -18.22 -13.45 -0.40
N LEU A 137 -18.76 -12.88 0.69
CA LEU A 137 -19.69 -13.58 1.57
C LEU A 137 -21.05 -13.84 0.88
N MET A 138 -21.58 -12.88 0.12
CA MET A 138 -22.84 -13.06 -0.64
C MET A 138 -22.75 -14.11 -1.75
N MET A 139 -21.56 -14.45 -2.24
CA MET A 139 -21.37 -15.50 -3.26
C MET A 139 -21.13 -16.90 -2.69
N LEU A 140 -21.00 -17.04 -1.37
CA LEU A 140 -20.86 -18.34 -0.69
C LEU A 140 -22.13 -18.77 0.06
N SER A 141 -23.15 -17.91 0.09
CA SER A 141 -24.45 -18.16 0.70
C SER A 141 -25.59 -18.32 -0.32
N GLY A 142 -25.26 -18.70 -1.56
CA GLY A 142 -26.20 -18.99 -2.65
C GLY A 142 -25.99 -20.39 -3.21
#